data_AF-A0A7X8H9M6-F1
#
_entry.id   AF-A0A7X8H9M6-F1
#
_cell.length_a   1.000
_cell.length_b   1.000
_cell.length_c   1.000
_cell.angle_alpha   90.00
_cell.angle_beta   90.00
_cell.angle_gamma   90.00
#
_symmetry.space_group_name_H-M   'P 1'
#
loop_
_entity.id
_entity.type
_entity.pdbx_description
1 polymer ?
#
loop_
_entity_poly.entity_id
_entity_poly.type
_entity_poly.pdbx_seq_one_letter_code
_entity_poly.pdbx_strand_id
1 'polypeptide(L)'
;LECFFVFFVQFDLKNLTFVRGFGEKGRDISFETKNVVYRFTFYHDAIKMIQKKPFLGWGGGGWAARYFSFQSHTYYTKFPHSFFLNTLIETGIIGLAFLLLFLFYSLRIYIIHSYQDQSLSITHFLGVGVFFIFLHSSIDLNFAMGAYQIFAWTLLALLLSSISLQKIKLSIPLIIPLLFSLLFFVVSIFWGNAEYYYQLGNEYRANNDLVHSAQAWETAIRLNPWHDGALYQMSNLSSDIYLQTKKDEFLQLAMEKNQKALAIEPFNYEYLRQKADLFLLKGELNEAWNNYRFSMELAPMVLGNYEKILFAFLNFINSQNKTMDPSTINQIKVYTEAVYHLYFENQSKSTQPNPPSEALNFLKRDIDKLIGGGNAVNSMTEN
;
A
#
# COMPACT_ATOMS: atom_id res chain seq x y z
N LEU A 1 8.60 -31.71 20.75
CA LEU A 1 7.40 -30.87 20.52
C LEU A 1 7.41 -29.56 21.34
N GLU A 2 8.31 -29.38 22.32
CA GLU A 2 8.45 -28.09 23.03
C GLU A 2 9.55 -27.17 22.47
N CYS A 3 10.41 -27.63 21.56
CA CYS A 3 11.41 -26.78 20.89
C CYS A 3 10.86 -25.97 19.70
N PHE A 4 9.56 -26.09 19.38
CA PHE A 4 8.93 -25.40 18.24
C PHE A 4 8.30 -24.04 18.60
N PHE A 5 8.26 -23.68 19.89
CA PHE A 5 7.60 -22.45 20.37
C PHE A 5 8.53 -21.24 20.56
N VAL A 6 9.86 -21.41 20.44
CA VAL A 6 10.84 -20.39 20.85
C VAL A 6 11.08 -19.31 19.78
N PHE A 7 10.59 -19.47 18.55
CA PHE A 7 10.79 -18.46 17.49
C PHE A 7 9.71 -17.38 17.39
N PHE A 8 8.66 -17.45 18.22
CA PHE A 8 7.59 -16.45 18.24
C PHE A 8 7.41 -15.93 19.66
N VAL A 9 8.09 -14.83 19.97
CA VAL A 9 7.69 -13.69 20.80
C VAL A 9 8.97 -12.97 21.19
N GLN A 10 9.13 -11.72 20.75
CA GLN A 10 10.17 -10.84 21.27
C GLN A 10 9.72 -10.43 22.69
N PHE A 11 10.16 -11.19 23.69
CA PHE A 11 9.92 -10.90 25.10
C PHE A 11 10.91 -9.83 25.56
N ASP A 12 10.41 -8.66 25.98
CA ASP A 12 11.21 -7.78 26.85
C ASP A 12 11.24 -8.40 28.25
N LEU A 13 12.36 -9.07 28.54
CA LEU A 13 12.60 -9.80 29.79
C LEU A 13 12.61 -8.91 31.03
N LYS A 14 12.61 -7.57 30.90
CA LYS A 14 12.59 -6.68 32.06
C LYS A 14 11.20 -6.38 32.61
N ASN A 15 10.15 -6.39 31.79
CA ASN A 15 8.86 -5.82 32.18
C ASN A 15 7.64 -6.74 32.02
N LEU A 16 7.80 -7.98 31.54
CA LEU A 16 6.73 -9.01 31.52
C LEU A 16 5.37 -8.49 31.01
N THR A 17 5.39 -7.57 30.03
CA THR A 17 4.20 -6.91 29.46
C THR A 17 4.28 -6.86 27.94
N PHE A 18 3.13 -7.02 27.30
CA PHE A 18 2.96 -7.07 25.84
C PHE A 18 3.16 -5.66 25.26
N VAL A 19 4.09 -5.49 24.31
CA VAL A 19 4.32 -4.18 23.67
C VAL A 19 3.11 -3.83 22.79
N ARG A 20 2.28 -2.89 23.28
CA ARG A 20 1.24 -2.22 22.50
C ARG A 20 1.90 -1.35 21.43
N GLY A 21 1.63 -1.65 20.15
CA GLY A 21 1.78 -0.68 19.08
C GLY A 21 0.84 0.51 19.34
N PHE A 22 1.39 1.71 19.26
CA PHE A 22 0.76 3.00 19.57
C PHE A 22 -0.52 3.26 18.75
N GLY A 23 -1.57 3.76 19.43
CA GLY A 23 -2.74 4.43 18.83
C GLY A 23 -4.13 3.91 19.27
N GLU A 24 -4.61 4.30 20.46
CA GLU A 24 -5.96 4.01 21.00
C GLU A 24 -7.09 4.62 20.14
N LYS A 25 -8.30 4.05 19.98
CA LYS A 25 -9.28 3.68 21.01
C LYS A 25 -10.30 2.61 20.52
N GLY A 26 -10.34 1.50 21.26
CA GLY A 26 -11.55 0.88 21.85
C GLY A 26 -12.69 0.37 20.96
N ARG A 27 -12.74 -0.96 20.77
CA ARG A 27 -13.76 -1.88 21.36
C ARG A 27 -13.49 -3.33 20.92
N ASP A 28 -12.93 -4.11 21.85
CA ASP A 28 -12.78 -5.56 21.75
C ASP A 28 -14.15 -6.26 21.84
N ILE A 29 -14.52 -7.04 20.82
CA ILE A 29 -15.33 -8.27 20.93
C ILE A 29 -14.98 -9.19 19.72
N SER A 30 -14.43 -10.38 20.02
CA SER A 30 -14.03 -11.51 19.15
C SER A 30 -13.12 -11.23 17.94
N PHE A 31 -11.80 -11.29 18.14
CA PHE A 31 -10.80 -11.15 17.06
C PHE A 31 -10.85 -12.28 16.02
N GLU A 32 -11.25 -13.50 16.39
CA GLU A 32 -11.24 -14.63 15.46
C GLU A 32 -12.35 -14.55 14.41
N THR A 33 -13.57 -14.21 14.80
CA THR A 33 -14.73 -14.10 13.90
C THR A 33 -14.62 -12.90 12.96
N LYS A 34 -14.07 -11.77 13.44
CA LYS A 34 -13.80 -10.59 12.59
C LYS A 34 -12.72 -10.91 11.54
N ASN A 35 -11.63 -11.58 11.92
CA ASN A 35 -10.54 -11.90 11.00
C ASN A 35 -10.97 -12.84 9.86
N VAL A 36 -11.87 -13.80 10.09
CA VAL A 36 -12.36 -14.69 9.02
C VAL A 36 -13.29 -13.95 8.04
N VAL A 37 -14.20 -13.11 8.55
CA VAL A 37 -15.11 -12.31 7.70
C VAL A 37 -14.33 -11.31 6.83
N TYR A 38 -13.27 -10.69 7.38
CA TYR A 38 -12.40 -9.82 6.60
C TYR A 38 -11.64 -10.57 5.49
N ARG A 39 -11.20 -11.82 5.72
CA ARG A 39 -10.55 -12.63 4.67
C ARG A 39 -11.48 -12.91 3.50
N PHE A 40 -12.74 -13.26 3.74
CA PHE A 40 -13.70 -13.46 2.65
C PHE A 40 -13.94 -12.18 1.83
N THR A 41 -13.95 -11.02 2.50
CA THR A 41 -14.00 -9.72 1.80
C THR A 41 -12.76 -9.54 0.91
N PHE A 42 -11.56 -9.81 1.44
CA PHE A 42 -10.33 -9.69 0.67
C PHE A 42 -10.31 -10.63 -0.53
N TYR A 43 -10.82 -11.86 -0.36
CA TYR A 43 -10.90 -12.83 -1.45
C TYR A 43 -11.90 -12.40 -2.52
N HIS A 44 -13.05 -11.89 -2.11
CA HIS A 44 -14.03 -11.33 -3.03
C HIS A 44 -13.45 -10.16 -3.84
N ASP A 45 -12.76 -9.24 -3.19
CA ASP A 45 -12.15 -8.09 -3.86
C ASP A 45 -10.93 -8.49 -4.72
N ALA A 46 -10.15 -9.48 -4.28
CA ALA A 46 -9.10 -10.10 -5.08
C ALA A 46 -9.66 -10.73 -6.36
N ILE A 47 -10.80 -11.41 -6.30
CA ILE A 47 -11.45 -11.99 -7.49
C ILE A 47 -11.82 -10.88 -8.48
N LYS A 48 -12.35 -9.74 -8.01
CA LYS A 48 -12.61 -8.57 -8.90
C LYS A 48 -11.32 -8.10 -9.58
N MET A 49 -10.20 -8.04 -8.85
CA MET A 49 -8.89 -7.69 -9.40
C MET A 49 -8.43 -8.70 -10.46
N ILE A 50 -8.53 -10.00 -10.17
CA ILE A 50 -8.11 -11.08 -11.05
C ILE A 50 -8.94 -11.07 -12.34
N GLN A 51 -10.26 -10.85 -12.24
CA GLN A 51 -11.15 -10.76 -13.40
C GLN A 51 -10.76 -9.64 -14.37
N LYS A 52 -10.15 -8.56 -13.88
CA LYS A 52 -9.67 -7.46 -14.74
C LYS A 52 -8.36 -7.76 -15.45
N LYS A 53 -7.45 -8.54 -14.86
CA LYS A 53 -6.16 -8.94 -15.46
C LYS A 53 -5.81 -10.41 -15.17
N PRO A 54 -6.52 -11.38 -15.76
CA PRO A 54 -6.42 -12.78 -15.35
C PRO A 54 -5.13 -13.47 -15.81
N PHE A 55 -4.53 -13.03 -16.93
CA PHE A 55 -3.43 -13.77 -17.56
C PHE A 55 -2.06 -13.47 -16.96
N LEU A 56 -1.69 -12.19 -16.92
CA LEU A 56 -0.38 -11.71 -16.44
C LEU A 56 -0.46 -11.06 -15.05
N GLY A 57 -1.65 -10.86 -14.50
CA GLY A 57 -1.84 -10.19 -13.23
C GLY A 57 -1.53 -8.69 -13.28
N TRP A 58 -1.26 -8.13 -12.11
CA TRP A 58 -1.02 -6.72 -11.86
C TRP A 58 0.46 -6.38 -11.63
N GLY A 59 1.36 -7.37 -11.68
CA GLY A 59 2.77 -7.24 -11.31
C GLY A 59 3.00 -7.46 -9.82
N GLY A 60 4.26 -7.62 -9.42
CA GLY A 60 4.64 -7.77 -8.00
C GLY A 60 4.19 -6.56 -7.17
N GLY A 61 3.62 -6.80 -5.98
CA GLY A 61 2.99 -5.75 -5.17
C GLY A 61 1.62 -5.29 -5.70
N GLY A 62 1.07 -5.93 -6.74
CA GLY A 62 -0.15 -5.53 -7.41
C GLY A 62 -1.38 -5.44 -6.50
N TRP A 63 -1.45 -6.27 -5.44
CA TRP A 63 -2.48 -6.12 -4.40
C TRP A 63 -2.36 -4.77 -3.69
N ALA A 64 -1.23 -4.53 -3.01
CA ALA A 64 -1.02 -3.35 -2.17
C ALA A 64 -1.18 -2.04 -2.95
N ALA A 65 -0.78 -2.03 -4.23
CA ALA A 65 -0.88 -0.85 -5.08
C ALA A 65 -2.33 -0.52 -5.52
N ARG A 66 -3.23 -1.51 -5.62
CA ARG A 66 -4.50 -1.35 -6.36
C ARG A 66 -5.77 -1.73 -5.64
N TYR A 67 -5.69 -2.48 -4.54
CA TYR A 67 -6.89 -3.04 -3.92
C TYR A 67 -7.93 -1.98 -3.54
N PHE A 68 -7.51 -0.75 -3.22
CA PHE A 68 -8.39 0.40 -2.95
C PHE A 68 -9.47 0.62 -4.02
N SER A 69 -9.17 0.38 -5.31
CA SER A 69 -10.13 0.56 -6.41
C SER A 69 -11.18 -0.57 -6.50
N PHE A 70 -10.98 -1.65 -5.75
CA PHE A 70 -11.80 -2.87 -5.79
C PHE A 70 -12.51 -3.16 -4.47
N GLN A 71 -12.19 -2.41 -3.42
CA GLN A 71 -12.72 -2.62 -2.07
C GLN A 71 -14.23 -2.64 -2.03
N SER A 72 -14.77 -3.63 -1.32
CA SER A 72 -16.20 -3.70 -0.99
C SER A 72 -16.59 -2.74 0.14
N HIS A 73 -15.65 -2.39 1.02
CA HIS A 73 -15.78 -1.36 2.06
C HIS A 73 -14.38 -0.94 2.53
N THR A 74 -14.27 0.09 3.36
CA THR A 74 -12.97 0.57 3.83
C THR A 74 -12.26 -0.48 4.70
N TYR A 75 -11.09 -0.92 4.28
CA TYR A 75 -10.15 -1.68 5.09
C TYR A 75 -8.71 -1.35 4.69
N TYR A 76 -7.73 -1.77 5.50
CA TYR A 76 -6.32 -1.56 5.18
C TYR A 76 -5.55 -2.86 5.38
N THR A 77 -4.90 -3.36 4.32
CA THR A 77 -4.05 -4.55 4.41
C THR A 77 -3.00 -4.55 3.30
N LYS A 78 -1.81 -5.09 3.61
CA LYS A 78 -0.73 -5.24 2.63
C LYS A 78 -0.90 -6.47 1.74
N PHE A 79 -1.72 -7.44 2.15
CA PHE A 79 -1.84 -8.73 1.45
C PHE A 79 -3.27 -9.28 1.54
N PRO A 80 -3.70 -10.10 0.58
CA PRO A 80 -5.04 -10.69 0.57
C PRO A 80 -5.20 -11.88 1.54
N HIS A 81 -4.19 -12.20 2.37
CA HIS A 81 -4.18 -13.35 3.30
C HIS A 81 -4.19 -14.74 2.63
N SER A 82 -3.65 -14.87 1.41
CA SER A 82 -3.41 -16.15 0.76
C SER A 82 -2.25 -16.03 -0.23
N PHE A 83 -1.25 -16.90 -0.11
CA PHE A 83 -0.06 -16.88 -0.98
C PHE A 83 -0.42 -17.12 -2.44
N PHE A 84 -1.26 -18.11 -2.72
CA PHE A 84 -1.66 -18.45 -4.08
C PHE A 84 -2.54 -17.35 -4.68
N LEU A 85 -3.42 -16.75 -3.88
CA LEU A 85 -4.25 -15.64 -4.33
C LEU A 85 -3.41 -14.40 -4.63
N ASN A 86 -2.43 -14.07 -3.77
CA ASN A 86 -1.49 -12.98 -4.03
C ASN A 86 -0.69 -13.27 -5.31
N THR A 87 -0.17 -14.49 -5.46
CA THR A 87 0.57 -14.91 -6.66
C THR A 87 -0.30 -14.78 -7.92
N LEU A 88 -1.58 -15.14 -7.85
CA LEU A 88 -2.54 -15.00 -8.95
C LEU A 88 -2.82 -13.53 -9.28
N ILE A 89 -2.95 -12.66 -8.27
CA ILE A 89 -3.09 -11.22 -8.48
C ILE A 89 -1.85 -10.64 -9.15
N GLU A 90 -0.65 -11.04 -8.72
CA GLU A 90 0.60 -10.45 -9.18
C GLU A 90 1.04 -10.97 -10.55
N THR A 91 0.92 -12.28 -10.78
CA THR A 91 1.47 -12.96 -11.97
C THR A 91 0.42 -13.51 -12.91
N GLY A 92 -0.85 -13.45 -12.52
CA GLY A 92 -1.95 -14.05 -13.25
C GLY A 92 -1.90 -15.59 -13.26
N ILE A 93 -2.76 -16.18 -14.08
CA ILE A 93 -2.86 -17.64 -14.19
C ILE A 93 -1.57 -18.26 -14.73
N ILE A 94 -0.79 -17.52 -15.52
CA ILE A 94 0.45 -18.02 -16.10
C ILE A 94 1.48 -18.29 -15.00
N GLY A 95 1.77 -17.31 -14.14
CA GLY A 95 2.74 -17.50 -13.06
C GLY A 95 2.24 -18.48 -11.99
N LEU A 96 0.95 -18.44 -11.65
CA LEU A 96 0.35 -19.42 -10.75
C LEU A 96 0.46 -20.85 -11.33
N ALA A 97 0.22 -21.04 -12.63
CA ALA A 97 0.32 -22.34 -13.27
C ALA A 97 1.75 -22.91 -13.20
N PHE A 98 2.78 -22.10 -13.46
CA PHE A 98 4.18 -22.54 -13.31
C PHE A 98 4.51 -22.95 -11.87
N LEU A 99 4.07 -22.15 -10.89
CA LEU A 99 4.25 -22.48 -9.47
C LEU A 99 3.56 -23.81 -9.12
N LEU A 100 2.29 -23.98 -9.49
CA LEU A 100 1.53 -25.19 -9.21
C LEU A 100 2.13 -26.41 -9.91
N LEU A 101 2.54 -26.28 -11.18
CA LEU A 101 3.22 -27.35 -11.91
C LEU A 101 4.51 -27.77 -11.19
N PHE A 102 5.31 -26.81 -10.72
CA PHE A 102 6.53 -27.11 -9.96
C PHE A 102 6.23 -27.84 -8.65
N LEU A 103 5.26 -27.37 -7.87
CA LEU A 103 4.88 -28.01 -6.60
C LEU A 103 4.28 -29.41 -6.82
N PHE A 104 3.39 -29.58 -7.80
CA PHE A 104 2.80 -30.89 -8.12
C PHE A 104 3.82 -31.87 -8.69
N TYR A 105 4.74 -31.41 -9.53
CA TYR A 105 5.83 -32.24 -10.04
C TYR A 105 6.75 -32.71 -8.90
N SER A 106 7.10 -31.81 -7.98
CA SER A 106 7.88 -32.13 -6.79
C SER A 106 7.18 -33.17 -5.90
N LEU A 107 5.89 -32.98 -5.64
CA LEU A 107 5.07 -33.92 -4.88
C LEU A 107 4.97 -35.28 -5.58
N ARG A 108 4.75 -35.30 -6.90
CA ARG A 108 4.68 -36.54 -7.68
C ARG A 108 5.97 -37.33 -7.61
N ILE A 109 7.12 -36.69 -7.77
CA ILE A 109 8.43 -37.35 -7.67
C ILE A 109 8.63 -37.93 -6.27
N TYR A 110 8.30 -37.15 -5.23
CA TYR A 110 8.36 -37.63 -3.85
C TYR A 110 7.49 -38.88 -3.64
N ILE A 111 6.23 -38.88 -4.11
CA ILE A 111 5.32 -40.02 -3.97
C ILE A 111 5.88 -41.29 -4.65
N ILE A 112 6.43 -41.14 -5.86
CA ILE A 112 7.04 -42.28 -6.59
C ILE A 112 8.24 -42.82 -5.81
N HIS A 113 9.10 -41.95 -5.31
CA HIS A 113 10.27 -42.32 -4.53
C HIS A 113 9.88 -43.01 -3.20
N SER A 114 8.91 -42.46 -2.46
CA SER A 114 8.43 -43.05 -1.20
C SER A 114 7.74 -44.40 -1.38
N TYR A 115 7.16 -44.67 -2.55
CA TYR A 115 6.57 -45.98 -2.84
C TYR A 115 7.64 -47.05 -3.11
N GLN A 116 8.78 -46.66 -3.69
CA GLN A 116 9.90 -47.55 -4.00
C GLN A 116 10.78 -47.82 -2.78
N ASP A 117 10.92 -46.84 -1.88
CA ASP A 117 11.68 -46.96 -0.64
C ASP A 117 10.73 -46.97 0.57
N GLN A 118 10.42 -48.17 1.07
CA GLN A 118 9.52 -48.37 2.21
C GLN A 118 10.19 -48.11 3.58
N SER A 119 11.44 -47.66 3.61
CA SER A 119 12.11 -47.34 4.86
C SER A 119 11.56 -46.04 5.46
N LEU A 120 11.32 -46.04 6.78
CA LEU A 120 10.91 -44.83 7.49
C LEU A 120 12.12 -43.86 7.60
N SER A 121 12.29 -43.04 6.56
CA SER A 121 13.35 -42.04 6.43
C SER A 121 12.88 -40.63 6.80
N ILE A 122 13.84 -39.75 7.11
CA ILE A 122 13.65 -38.29 7.30
C ILE A 122 12.88 -37.65 6.12
N THR A 123 13.02 -38.21 4.91
CA THR A 123 12.32 -37.78 3.70
C THR A 123 10.80 -37.74 3.87
N HIS A 124 10.21 -38.67 4.65
CA HIS A 124 8.77 -38.68 4.90
C HIS A 124 8.31 -37.49 5.75
N PHE A 125 9.08 -37.17 6.79
CA PHE A 125 8.81 -36.00 7.63
C PHE A 125 8.98 -34.70 6.85
N LEU A 126 9.99 -34.62 5.98
CA LEU A 126 10.18 -33.48 5.07
C LEU A 126 9.01 -33.35 4.08
N GLY A 127 8.57 -34.45 3.47
CA GLY A 127 7.43 -34.45 2.53
C GLY A 127 6.14 -33.96 3.18
N VAL A 128 5.84 -34.44 4.39
CA VAL A 128 4.70 -33.98 5.20
C VAL A 128 4.84 -32.50 5.55
N GLY A 129 6.03 -32.06 6.00
CA GLY A 129 6.31 -30.66 6.33
C GLY A 129 6.11 -29.72 5.13
N VAL A 130 6.64 -30.10 3.96
CA VAL A 130 6.46 -29.36 2.70
C VAL A 130 4.98 -29.30 2.31
N PHE A 131 4.25 -30.41 2.39
CA PHE A 131 2.82 -30.42 2.08
C PHE A 131 2.05 -29.47 2.99
N PHE A 132 2.24 -29.56 4.31
CA PHE A 132 1.50 -28.73 5.25
C PHE A 132 1.86 -27.26 5.17
N ILE A 133 3.13 -26.89 4.95
CA ILE A 133 3.51 -25.47 4.85
C ILE A 133 2.88 -24.79 3.62
N PHE A 134 2.86 -25.47 2.46
CA PHE A 134 2.21 -24.93 1.27
C PHE A 134 0.69 -24.98 1.38
N LEU A 135 0.10 -26.03 1.97
CA LEU A 135 -1.34 -26.10 2.24
C LEU A 135 -1.78 -24.93 3.13
N HIS A 136 -1.09 -24.70 4.25
CA HIS A 136 -1.35 -23.61 5.20
C HIS A 136 -1.24 -22.23 4.57
N SER A 137 -0.29 -22.07 3.64
CA SER A 137 -0.07 -20.82 2.89
C SER A 137 -1.27 -20.42 2.00
N SER A 138 -2.24 -21.32 1.80
CA SER A 138 -3.49 -21.00 1.12
C SER A 138 -4.43 -20.10 1.92
N ILE A 139 -4.26 -20.05 3.25
CA ILE A 139 -5.21 -19.42 4.19
C ILE A 139 -4.54 -18.39 5.11
N ASP A 140 -3.20 -18.42 5.22
CA ASP A 140 -2.43 -17.60 6.15
C ASP A 140 -1.52 -16.58 5.45
N LEU A 141 -1.28 -15.46 6.13
CA LEU A 141 -0.31 -14.41 5.79
C LEU A 141 1.13 -14.82 6.01
N ASN A 142 1.42 -15.87 6.78
CA ASN A 142 2.80 -16.16 7.20
C ASN A 142 3.78 -16.25 6.02
N PHE A 143 3.32 -16.69 4.85
CA PHE A 143 4.14 -16.76 3.64
C PHE A 143 4.56 -15.38 3.08
N ALA A 144 3.95 -14.28 3.51
CA ALA A 144 4.41 -12.93 3.19
C ALA A 144 5.66 -12.52 4.00
N MET A 145 6.00 -13.25 5.06
CA MET A 145 7.23 -13.03 5.82
C MET A 145 8.40 -13.77 5.17
N GLY A 146 9.50 -13.05 4.88
CA GLY A 146 10.66 -13.62 4.19
C GLY A 146 11.26 -14.85 4.87
N ALA A 147 11.25 -14.91 6.21
CA ALA A 147 11.72 -16.08 6.96
C ALA A 147 10.92 -17.35 6.66
N TYR A 148 9.59 -17.25 6.53
CA TYR A 148 8.74 -18.38 6.18
C TYR A 148 8.98 -18.86 4.74
N GLN A 149 9.20 -17.93 3.81
CA GLN A 149 9.55 -18.27 2.43
C GLN A 149 10.87 -19.03 2.38
N ILE A 150 11.91 -18.50 3.03
CA ILE A 150 13.23 -19.16 3.10
C ILE A 150 13.08 -20.56 3.68
N PHE A 151 12.34 -20.70 4.78
CA PHE A 151 12.11 -21.99 5.42
C PHE A 151 11.37 -22.98 4.49
N ALA A 152 10.26 -22.56 3.87
CA ALA A 152 9.48 -23.40 2.96
C ALA A 152 10.29 -23.87 1.75
N TRP A 153 11.02 -22.96 1.10
CA TRP A 153 11.85 -23.30 -0.06
C TRP A 153 13.05 -24.16 0.32
N THR A 154 13.65 -23.95 1.49
CA THR A 154 14.74 -24.80 2.00
C THR A 154 14.24 -26.22 2.28
N LEU A 155 13.07 -26.38 2.90
CA LEU A 155 12.46 -27.70 3.13
C LEU A 155 12.19 -28.44 1.81
N LEU A 156 11.65 -27.73 0.81
CA LEU A 156 11.42 -28.32 -0.52
C LEU A 156 12.74 -28.70 -1.19
N ALA A 157 13.78 -27.86 -1.09
CA ALA A 157 15.10 -28.17 -1.65
C ALA A 157 15.75 -29.39 -0.98
N LEU A 158 15.69 -29.48 0.35
CA LEU A 158 16.19 -30.65 1.09
C LEU A 158 15.44 -31.92 0.72
N LEU A 159 14.11 -31.84 0.61
CA LEU A 159 13.27 -32.95 0.15
C LEU A 159 13.69 -33.44 -1.24
N LEU A 160 13.90 -32.53 -2.18
CA LEU A 160 14.28 -32.87 -3.55
C LEU A 160 15.73 -33.34 -3.67
N SER A 161 16.61 -32.92 -2.75
CA SER A 161 18.03 -33.31 -2.75
C SER A 161 18.25 -34.79 -2.42
N SER A 162 17.33 -35.43 -1.68
CA SER A 162 17.39 -36.85 -1.37
C SER A 162 16.91 -37.74 -2.52
N ILE A 163 16.34 -37.15 -3.58
CA ILE A 163 15.78 -37.89 -4.71
C ILE A 163 16.73 -37.81 -5.91
N SER A 164 17.00 -38.95 -6.54
CA SER A 164 17.80 -39.00 -7.77
C SER A 164 17.03 -38.37 -8.93
N LEU A 165 17.25 -37.08 -9.18
CA LEU A 165 16.69 -36.35 -10.31
C LEU A 165 17.54 -36.53 -11.56
N GLN A 166 16.90 -36.61 -12.73
CA GLN A 166 17.60 -36.63 -14.01
C GLN A 166 18.34 -35.30 -14.19
N LYS A 167 19.67 -35.34 -14.16
CA LYS A 167 20.50 -34.15 -14.32
C LYS A 167 20.37 -33.64 -15.76
N ILE A 168 19.79 -32.44 -15.91
CA ILE A 168 19.84 -31.71 -17.18
C ILE A 168 21.26 -31.16 -17.30
N LYS A 169 21.98 -31.52 -18.38
CA LYS A 169 23.27 -30.91 -18.70
C LYS A 169 23.02 -29.50 -19.22
N LEU A 170 22.91 -28.53 -18.33
CA LEU A 170 22.99 -27.12 -18.71
C LEU A 170 24.46 -26.74 -18.91
N SER A 171 24.80 -26.24 -20.10
CA SER A 171 26.13 -25.73 -20.46
C SER A 171 26.42 -24.33 -19.89
N ILE A 172 25.81 -23.97 -18.76
CA ILE A 172 25.96 -22.65 -18.15
C ILE A 172 27.19 -22.69 -17.23
N PRO A 173 28.27 -21.93 -17.51
CA PRO A 173 29.42 -21.88 -16.61
C PRO A 173 28.99 -21.28 -15.27
N LEU A 174 29.49 -21.87 -14.16
CA LEU A 174 29.13 -21.50 -12.78
C LEU A 174 29.29 -20.00 -12.47
N ILE A 175 30.16 -19.30 -13.20
CA ILE A 175 30.35 -17.86 -13.06
C ILE A 175 29.07 -17.04 -13.35
N ILE A 176 28.21 -17.49 -14.27
CA ILE A 176 26.98 -16.78 -14.61
C ILE A 176 26.00 -16.72 -13.42
N PRO A 177 25.55 -17.85 -12.82
CA PRO A 177 24.67 -17.78 -11.65
C PRO A 177 25.34 -17.08 -10.46
N LEU A 178 26.66 -17.24 -10.27
CA LEU A 178 27.38 -16.52 -9.21
C LEU A 178 27.34 -14.99 -9.40
N LEU A 179 27.52 -14.50 -10.63
CA LEU A 179 27.41 -13.07 -10.95
C LEU A 179 25.98 -12.56 -10.75
N PHE A 180 24.95 -13.33 -11.15
CA PHE A 180 23.55 -12.97 -10.90
C PHE A 180 23.22 -12.93 -9.41
N SER A 181 23.69 -13.90 -8.62
CA SER A 181 23.53 -13.90 -7.16
C SER A 181 24.24 -12.73 -6.51
N LEU A 182 25.46 -12.39 -6.95
CA LEU A 182 26.19 -11.21 -6.46
C LEU A 182 25.45 -9.92 -6.81
N LEU A 183 24.97 -9.78 -8.05
CA LEU A 183 24.18 -8.63 -8.47
C LEU A 183 22.92 -8.49 -7.62
N PHE A 184 22.17 -9.57 -7.42
CA PHE A 184 20.96 -9.57 -6.59
C PHE A 184 21.26 -9.19 -5.14
N PHE A 185 22.36 -9.71 -4.58
CA PHE A 185 22.81 -9.38 -3.23
C PHE A 185 23.17 -7.89 -3.10
N VAL A 186 23.92 -7.34 -4.05
CA VAL A 186 24.29 -5.92 -4.08
C VAL A 186 23.04 -5.04 -4.19
N VAL A 187 22.14 -5.33 -5.14
CA VAL A 187 20.86 -4.60 -5.29
C VAL A 187 20.02 -4.68 -4.01
N SER A 188 19.97 -5.84 -3.35
CA SER A 188 19.24 -6.02 -2.09
C SER A 188 19.82 -5.18 -0.96
N ILE A 189 21.15 -5.02 -0.88
CA ILE A 189 21.80 -4.13 0.10
C ILE A 189 21.38 -2.68 -0.15
N PHE A 190 21.46 -2.19 -1.38
CA PHE A 190 21.05 -0.82 -1.72
C PHE A 190 19.57 -0.58 -1.39
N TRP A 191 18.70 -1.54 -1.73
CA TRP A 191 17.27 -1.45 -1.44
C TRP A 191 16.98 -1.42 0.06
N GLY A 192 17.59 -2.32 0.83
CA GLY A 192 17.41 -2.38 2.29
C GLY A 192 17.93 -1.14 3.01
N ASN A 193 19.07 -0.60 2.57
CA ASN A 193 19.58 0.66 3.13
C ASN A 193 18.71 1.86 2.73
N ALA A 194 18.17 1.88 1.50
CA ALA A 194 17.25 2.93 1.09
C ALA A 194 15.98 2.96 1.97
N GLU A 195 15.39 1.79 2.24
CA GLU A 195 14.24 1.66 3.14
C GLU A 195 14.58 2.10 4.58
N TYR A 196 15.76 1.73 5.08
CA TYR A 196 16.24 2.20 6.39
C TYR A 196 16.30 3.73 6.47
N TYR A 197 16.95 4.39 5.50
CA TYR A 197 17.02 5.85 5.47
C TYR A 197 15.66 6.52 5.26
N TYR A 198 14.75 5.88 4.51
CA TYR A 198 13.38 6.36 4.37
C TYR A 198 12.64 6.37 5.71
N GLN A 199 12.72 5.28 6.48
CA GLN A 199 12.11 5.20 7.81
C GLN A 199 12.77 6.16 8.80
N LEU A 200 14.09 6.28 8.76
CA LEU A 200 14.82 7.26 9.57
C LEU A 200 14.37 8.70 9.26
N GLY A 201 14.16 9.03 7.98
CA GLY A 201 13.60 10.31 7.58
C GLY A 201 12.18 10.56 8.10
N ASN A 202 11.33 9.52 8.12
CA ASN A 202 10.00 9.59 8.73
C ASN A 202 10.07 9.82 10.25
N GLU A 203 11.02 9.21 10.94
CA GLU A 203 11.25 9.41 12.37
C GLU A 203 11.70 10.86 12.68
N TYR A 204 12.67 11.38 11.93
CA TYR A 204 13.08 12.79 12.05
C TYR A 204 11.91 13.74 11.81
N ARG A 205 11.08 13.47 10.79
CA ARG A 205 9.88 14.26 10.49
C ARG A 205 8.87 14.20 11.64
N ALA A 206 8.66 13.04 12.26
CA ALA A 206 7.77 12.90 13.41
C ALA A 206 8.25 13.71 14.62
N ASN A 207 9.57 13.86 14.78
CA ASN A 207 10.22 14.71 15.79
C ASN A 207 10.38 16.18 15.35
N ASN A 208 9.75 16.58 14.23
CA ASN A 208 9.81 17.92 13.66
C ASN A 208 11.23 18.38 13.23
N ASP A 209 12.16 17.45 13.03
CA ASP A 209 13.49 17.71 12.47
C ASP A 209 13.44 17.68 10.93
N LEU A 210 13.14 18.84 10.36
CA LEU A 210 12.91 18.98 8.92
C LEU A 210 14.19 18.83 8.08
N VAL A 211 15.35 19.18 8.65
CA VAL A 211 16.62 19.14 7.92
C VAL A 211 17.13 17.71 7.82
N HIS A 212 17.18 16.99 8.95
CA HIS A 212 17.65 15.60 8.93
C HIS A 212 16.66 14.67 8.22
N SER A 213 15.35 14.96 8.26
CA SER A 213 14.38 14.22 7.44
C SER A 213 14.64 14.37 5.94
N ALA A 214 14.85 15.60 5.46
CA ALA A 214 15.19 15.84 4.06
C ALA A 214 16.48 15.13 3.63
N GLN A 215 17.53 15.20 4.44
CA GLN A 215 18.82 14.53 4.17
C GLN A 215 18.69 13.01 4.13
N ALA A 216 17.90 12.42 5.04
CA ALA A 216 17.65 10.99 5.09
C ALA A 216 16.87 10.52 3.85
N TRP A 217 15.79 11.22 3.47
CA TRP A 217 15.05 10.90 2.24
C TRP A 217 15.88 11.10 0.97
N GLU A 218 16.74 12.12 0.91
CA GLU A 218 17.68 12.29 -0.21
C GLU A 218 18.66 11.11 -0.30
N THR A 219 19.15 10.63 0.85
CA THR A 219 20.01 9.44 0.91
C THR A 219 19.26 8.19 0.45
N ALA A 220 18.00 8.01 0.85
CA ALA A 220 17.15 6.92 0.38
C ALA A 220 17.01 6.94 -1.16
N ILE A 221 16.75 8.11 -1.75
CA ILE A 221 16.62 8.26 -3.21
C ILE A 221 17.96 8.03 -3.93
N ARG A 222 19.08 8.41 -3.31
CA ARG A 222 20.42 8.14 -3.89
C ARG A 222 20.74 6.65 -3.95
N LEU A 223 20.33 5.90 -2.92
CA LEU A 223 20.51 4.45 -2.83
C LEU A 223 19.50 3.70 -3.71
N ASN A 224 18.27 4.19 -3.79
CA ASN A 224 17.21 3.68 -4.65
C ASN A 224 16.48 4.84 -5.36
N PRO A 225 16.85 5.17 -6.61
CA PRO A 225 16.20 6.23 -7.39
C PRO A 225 14.71 6.01 -7.66
N TRP A 226 14.20 4.80 -7.44
CA TRP A 226 12.79 4.43 -7.60
C TRP A 226 12.03 4.36 -6.26
N HIS A 227 12.56 4.96 -5.20
CA HIS A 227 11.86 5.03 -3.92
C HIS A 227 10.75 6.09 -3.94
N ASP A 228 9.57 5.69 -4.40
CA ASP A 228 8.35 6.50 -4.52
C ASP A 228 7.93 7.15 -3.20
N GLY A 229 7.98 6.41 -2.09
CA GLY A 229 7.65 6.94 -0.75
C GLY A 229 8.54 8.13 -0.35
N ALA A 230 9.85 8.02 -0.50
CA ALA A 230 10.79 9.11 -0.20
C ALA A 230 10.57 10.32 -1.12
N LEU A 231 10.31 10.09 -2.41
CA LEU A 231 9.98 11.15 -3.38
C LEU A 231 8.68 11.88 -2.97
N TYR A 232 7.65 11.13 -2.59
CA TYR A 232 6.39 11.71 -2.11
C TYR A 232 6.59 12.54 -0.83
N GLN A 233 7.36 12.04 0.14
CA GLN A 233 7.65 12.79 1.36
C GLN A 233 8.45 14.07 1.10
N MET A 234 9.43 14.02 0.18
CA MET A 234 10.13 15.23 -0.27
C MET A 234 9.20 16.22 -0.96
N SER A 235 8.22 15.74 -1.74
CA SER A 235 7.19 16.61 -2.32
C SER A 235 6.38 17.33 -1.24
N ASN A 236 5.90 16.59 -0.24
CA ASN A 236 5.10 17.15 0.86
C ASN A 236 5.90 18.19 1.65
N LEU A 237 7.13 17.86 2.03
CA LEU A 237 8.00 18.79 2.76
C LEU A 237 8.30 20.05 1.94
N SER A 238 8.56 19.91 0.64
CA SER A 238 8.80 21.06 -0.24
C SER A 238 7.55 21.94 -0.36
N SER A 239 6.36 21.34 -0.46
CA SER A 239 5.08 22.06 -0.43
C SER A 239 4.88 22.84 0.88
N ASP A 240 5.23 22.25 2.02
CA ASP A 240 5.15 22.91 3.33
C ASP A 240 6.11 24.12 3.41
N ILE A 241 7.34 23.96 2.92
CA ILE A 241 8.33 25.06 2.90
C ILE A 241 7.86 26.17 1.94
N TYR A 242 7.28 25.83 0.79
CA TYR A 242 6.67 26.82 -0.10
C TYR A 242 5.55 27.58 0.61
N LEU A 243 4.67 26.90 1.35
CA LEU A 243 3.59 27.55 2.08
C LEU A 243 4.10 28.59 3.10
N GLN A 244 5.24 28.33 3.74
CA GLN A 244 5.87 29.22 4.71
C GLN A 244 6.68 30.36 4.07
N THR A 245 7.46 30.05 3.02
CA THR A 245 8.46 30.97 2.45
C THR A 245 8.00 31.69 1.20
N LYS A 246 6.99 31.14 0.51
CA LYS A 246 6.50 31.58 -0.81
C LYS A 246 7.57 31.63 -1.90
N LYS A 247 8.65 30.86 -1.76
CA LYS A 247 9.70 30.75 -2.79
C LYS A 247 9.36 29.67 -3.80
N ASP A 248 9.23 30.06 -5.07
CA ASP A 248 8.79 29.18 -6.17
C ASP A 248 9.69 27.95 -6.38
N GLU A 249 10.97 28.03 -6.01
CA GLU A 249 11.91 26.90 -6.08
C GLU A 249 11.40 25.66 -5.33
N PHE A 250 10.72 25.85 -4.20
CA PHE A 250 10.17 24.75 -3.42
C PHE A 250 8.88 24.18 -4.02
N LEU A 251 8.07 25.02 -4.68
CA LEU A 251 6.90 24.53 -5.41
C LEU A 251 7.32 23.71 -6.63
N GLN A 252 8.33 24.17 -7.37
CA GLN A 252 8.90 23.43 -8.50
C GLN A 252 9.50 22.11 -8.04
N LEU A 253 10.27 22.12 -6.94
CA LEU A 253 10.83 20.90 -6.35
C LEU A 253 9.71 19.92 -5.94
N ALA A 254 8.64 20.41 -5.31
CA ALA A 254 7.51 19.58 -4.90
C ALA A 254 6.86 18.88 -6.11
N MET A 255 6.60 19.64 -7.19
CA MET A 255 6.07 19.08 -8.43
C MET A 255 6.99 18.05 -9.07
N GLU A 256 8.30 18.33 -9.13
CA GLU A 256 9.29 17.39 -9.68
C GLU A 256 9.29 16.06 -8.92
N LYS A 257 9.31 16.11 -7.58
CA LYS A 257 9.33 14.89 -6.76
C LYS A 257 8.00 14.15 -6.83
N ASN A 258 6.86 14.85 -6.81
CA ASN A 258 5.54 14.23 -6.99
C ASN A 258 5.42 13.53 -8.36
N GLN A 259 5.88 14.17 -9.43
CA GLN A 259 5.84 13.59 -10.78
C GLN A 259 6.71 12.33 -10.87
N LYS A 260 7.89 12.33 -10.24
CA LYS A 260 8.74 11.14 -10.15
C LYS A 260 8.05 10.01 -9.35
N ALA A 261 7.42 10.33 -8.22
CA ALA A 261 6.66 9.36 -7.45
C ALA A 261 5.52 8.74 -8.27
N LEU A 262 4.75 9.56 -9.01
CA LEU A 262 3.68 9.09 -9.90
C LEU A 262 4.18 8.34 -11.14
N ALA A 263 5.40 8.59 -11.61
CA ALA A 263 5.98 7.80 -12.69
C ALA A 263 6.29 6.36 -12.24
N ILE A 264 6.57 6.16 -10.95
CA ILE A 264 6.83 4.85 -10.34
C ILE A 264 5.51 4.18 -9.91
N GLU A 265 4.67 4.91 -9.18
CA GLU A 265 3.36 4.44 -8.67
C GLU A 265 2.19 5.29 -9.23
N PRO A 266 1.83 5.13 -10.52
CA PRO A 266 0.86 5.99 -11.20
C PRO A 266 -0.58 5.92 -10.68
N PHE A 267 -0.86 4.99 -9.77
CA PHE A 267 -2.21 4.74 -9.27
C PHE A 267 -2.30 4.85 -7.75
N ASN A 268 -1.27 5.42 -7.13
CA ASN A 268 -1.35 5.80 -5.74
C ASN A 268 -2.25 7.04 -5.62
N TYR A 269 -3.43 6.86 -5.03
CA TYR A 269 -4.43 7.91 -4.90
C TYR A 269 -3.93 9.09 -4.04
N GLU A 270 -3.03 8.85 -3.09
CA GLU A 270 -2.45 9.91 -2.27
C GLU A 270 -1.50 10.79 -3.06
N TYR A 271 -0.76 10.20 -4.01
CA TYR A 271 0.18 10.94 -4.85
C TYR A 271 -0.57 11.82 -5.85
N LEU A 272 -1.71 11.33 -6.37
CA LEU A 272 -2.62 12.12 -7.19
C LEU A 272 -3.31 13.24 -6.39
N ARG A 273 -3.71 12.98 -5.14
CA ARG A 273 -4.24 14.02 -4.26
C ARG A 273 -3.18 15.10 -4.00
N GLN A 274 -1.94 14.72 -3.70
CA GLN A 274 -0.85 15.70 -3.53
C GLN A 274 -0.58 16.47 -4.82
N LYS A 275 -0.63 15.83 -5.99
CA LYS A 275 -0.52 16.54 -7.27
C LYS A 275 -1.62 17.59 -7.42
N ALA A 276 -2.84 17.26 -7.04
CA ALA A 276 -3.96 18.19 -7.03
C ALA A 276 -3.73 19.34 -6.04
N ASP A 277 -3.23 19.06 -4.84
CA ASP A 277 -2.86 20.09 -3.85
C ASP A 277 -1.81 21.06 -4.44
N LEU A 278 -0.80 20.55 -5.15
CA LEU A 278 0.21 21.38 -5.81
C LEU A 278 -0.37 22.25 -6.93
N PHE A 279 -1.32 21.73 -7.73
CA PHE A 279 -2.05 22.54 -8.71
C PHE A 279 -2.91 23.62 -8.06
N LEU A 280 -3.53 23.30 -6.92
CA LEU A 280 -4.31 24.26 -6.16
C LEU A 280 -3.44 25.40 -5.62
N LEU A 281 -2.21 25.10 -5.17
CA LEU A 281 -1.21 26.09 -4.77
C LEU A 281 -0.75 27.00 -5.92
N LYS A 282 -0.79 26.52 -7.16
CA LYS A 282 -0.56 27.32 -8.37
C LYS A 282 -1.77 28.15 -8.80
N GLY A 283 -2.95 27.92 -8.21
CA GLY A 283 -4.22 28.50 -8.66
C GLY A 283 -4.85 27.80 -9.86
N GLU A 284 -4.34 26.64 -10.27
CA GLU A 284 -4.84 25.86 -11.42
C GLU A 284 -5.99 24.92 -10.98
N LEU A 285 -7.14 25.52 -10.64
CA LEU A 285 -8.25 24.82 -9.98
C LEU A 285 -8.82 23.63 -10.79
N ASN A 286 -8.91 23.74 -12.12
CA ASN A 286 -9.43 22.67 -12.97
C ASN A 286 -8.49 21.45 -13.01
N GLU A 287 -7.17 21.68 -13.04
CA GLU A 287 -6.18 20.61 -12.97
C GLU A 287 -6.19 19.94 -11.59
N ALA A 288 -6.32 20.75 -10.52
CA ALA A 288 -6.52 20.22 -9.18
C ALA A 288 -7.75 19.31 -9.11
N TRP A 289 -8.91 19.79 -9.59
CA TRP A 289 -10.15 19.00 -9.60
C TRP A 289 -10.02 17.69 -10.36
N ASN A 290 -9.42 17.69 -11.55
CA ASN A 290 -9.23 16.47 -12.32
C ASN A 290 -8.42 15.42 -11.54
N ASN A 291 -7.32 15.82 -10.89
CA ASN A 291 -6.49 14.91 -10.11
C ASN A 291 -7.19 14.46 -8.80
N TYR A 292 -7.97 15.32 -8.14
CA TYR A 292 -8.81 14.93 -7.01
C TYR A 292 -9.89 13.91 -7.40
N ARG A 293 -10.55 14.12 -8.54
CA ARG A 293 -11.55 13.17 -9.05
C ARG A 293 -10.91 11.80 -9.30
N PHE A 294 -9.78 11.74 -10.00
CA PHE A 294 -9.05 10.48 -10.19
C PHE A 294 -8.61 9.84 -8.88
N SER A 295 -8.18 10.63 -7.89
CA SER A 295 -7.85 10.12 -6.56
C SER A 295 -9.06 9.45 -5.89
N MET A 296 -10.25 10.04 -5.95
CA MET A 296 -11.49 9.45 -5.43
C MET A 296 -11.92 8.20 -6.20
N GLU A 297 -11.73 8.16 -7.53
CA GLU A 297 -12.01 6.98 -8.36
C GLU A 297 -11.09 5.79 -8.01
N LEU A 298 -9.84 6.06 -7.65
CA LEU A 298 -8.88 5.02 -7.28
C LEU A 298 -9.08 4.50 -5.85
N ALA A 299 -9.63 5.31 -4.96
CA ALA A 299 -9.88 4.97 -3.56
C ALA A 299 -11.31 5.36 -3.11
N PRO A 300 -12.36 4.80 -3.75
CA PRO A 300 -13.74 5.25 -3.56
C PRO A 300 -14.25 5.03 -2.14
N MET A 301 -13.72 4.01 -1.44
CA MET A 301 -14.13 3.67 -0.08
C MET A 301 -13.34 4.42 1.00
N VAL A 302 -12.33 5.23 0.65
CA VAL A 302 -11.46 5.88 1.64
C VAL A 302 -12.04 7.24 2.04
N LEU A 303 -12.82 7.28 3.12
CA LEU A 303 -13.44 8.51 3.66
C LEU A 303 -12.43 9.66 3.85
N GLY A 304 -11.27 9.37 4.45
CA GLY A 304 -10.24 10.38 4.69
C GLY A 304 -9.71 11.04 3.41
N ASN A 305 -9.91 10.44 2.23
CA ASN A 305 -9.55 11.07 0.98
C ASN A 305 -10.49 12.24 0.64
N TYR A 306 -11.80 12.05 0.81
CA TYR A 306 -12.82 13.09 0.59
C TYR A 306 -12.65 14.26 1.58
N GLU A 307 -12.39 13.95 2.85
CA GLU A 307 -12.14 14.95 3.89
C GLU A 307 -10.93 15.82 3.54
N LYS A 308 -9.81 15.22 3.12
CA LYS A 308 -8.61 15.95 2.73
C LYS A 308 -8.84 16.85 1.52
N ILE A 309 -9.64 16.41 0.55
CA ILE A 309 -10.00 17.22 -0.63
C ILE A 309 -10.82 18.46 -0.22
N LEU A 310 -11.85 18.28 0.61
CA LEU A 310 -12.64 19.42 1.10
C LEU A 310 -11.79 20.36 1.96
N PHE A 311 -10.90 19.80 2.80
CA PHE A 311 -9.97 20.60 3.58
C PHE A 311 -9.02 21.44 2.70
N ALA A 312 -8.54 20.88 1.59
CA ALA A 312 -7.73 21.61 0.63
C ALA A 312 -8.50 22.78 -0.02
N PHE A 313 -9.76 22.56 -0.43
CA PHE A 313 -10.62 23.65 -0.92
C PHE A 313 -10.87 24.72 0.14
N LEU A 314 -11.15 24.34 1.38
CA LEU A 314 -11.34 25.28 2.48
C LEU A 314 -10.09 26.15 2.71
N ASN A 315 -8.90 25.53 2.74
CA ASN A 315 -7.64 26.26 2.89
C ASN A 315 -7.36 27.18 1.69
N PHE A 316 -7.65 26.73 0.47
CA PHE A 316 -7.53 27.56 -0.72
C PHE A 316 -8.43 28.79 -0.61
N ILE A 317 -9.70 28.62 -0.21
CA ILE A 317 -10.63 29.73 -0.01
C ILE A 317 -10.08 30.73 1.02
N ASN A 318 -9.68 30.23 2.18
CA ASN A 318 -9.13 31.06 3.25
C ASN A 318 -7.85 31.81 2.85
N SER A 319 -7.04 31.23 1.95
CA SER A 319 -5.82 31.88 1.45
C SER A 319 -6.09 33.04 0.48
N GLN A 320 -7.25 33.04 -0.19
CA GLN A 320 -7.63 34.00 -1.22
C GLN A 320 -8.62 35.08 -0.72
N ASN A 321 -8.77 35.19 0.60
CA ASN A 321 -9.92 35.69 1.39
C ASN A 321 -10.60 37.04 1.01
N LYS A 322 -10.20 37.76 -0.04
CA LYS A 322 -10.89 38.97 -0.59
C LYS A 322 -10.75 39.20 -2.11
N THR A 323 -10.10 38.31 -2.86
CA THR A 323 -9.73 38.53 -4.28
C THR A 323 -10.20 37.43 -5.23
N MET A 324 -11.04 36.51 -4.76
CA MET A 324 -11.43 35.35 -5.55
C MET A 324 -12.50 35.71 -6.58
N ASP A 325 -12.20 35.43 -7.84
CA ASP A 325 -13.14 35.63 -8.94
C ASP A 325 -14.45 34.84 -8.71
N PRO A 326 -15.63 35.43 -8.97
CA PRO A 326 -16.92 34.74 -8.80
C PRO A 326 -17.02 33.41 -9.55
N SER A 327 -16.34 33.25 -10.69
CA SER A 327 -16.36 31.98 -11.42
C SER A 327 -15.61 30.88 -10.65
N THR A 328 -14.47 31.21 -10.03
CA THR A 328 -13.70 30.31 -9.17
C THR A 328 -14.53 29.90 -7.95
N ILE A 329 -15.22 30.85 -7.31
CA ILE A 329 -16.13 30.56 -6.19
C ILE A 329 -17.22 29.57 -6.62
N ASN A 330 -17.84 29.80 -7.77
CA ASN A 330 -18.87 28.90 -8.29
C ASN A 330 -18.31 27.52 -8.65
N GLN A 331 -17.10 27.44 -9.22
CA GLN A 331 -16.43 26.17 -9.49
C GLN A 331 -16.17 25.38 -8.21
N ILE A 332 -15.61 26.02 -7.17
CA ILE A 332 -15.37 25.33 -5.90
C ILE A 332 -16.68 24.83 -5.30
N LYS A 333 -17.76 25.63 -5.35
CA LYS A 333 -19.08 25.18 -4.91
C LYS A 333 -19.54 23.90 -5.64
N VAL A 334 -19.43 23.88 -6.97
CA VAL A 334 -19.76 22.70 -7.78
C VAL A 334 -18.89 21.50 -7.40
N TYR A 335 -17.59 21.71 -7.21
CA TYR A 335 -16.66 20.64 -6.84
C TYR A 335 -16.90 20.11 -5.43
N THR A 336 -17.20 20.97 -4.46
CA THR A 336 -17.57 20.57 -3.09
C THR A 336 -18.83 19.71 -3.07
N GLU A 337 -19.87 20.08 -3.83
CA GLU A 337 -21.07 19.25 -3.97
C GLU A 337 -20.76 17.92 -4.67
N ALA A 338 -19.91 17.93 -5.70
CA ALA A 338 -19.50 16.71 -6.39
C ALA A 338 -18.73 15.74 -5.47
N VAL A 339 -17.80 16.24 -4.63
CA VAL A 339 -17.10 15.42 -3.63
C VAL A 339 -18.09 14.76 -2.68
N TYR A 340 -19.05 15.53 -2.17
CA TYR A 340 -20.05 15.04 -1.23
C TYR A 340 -20.96 14.01 -1.89
N HIS A 341 -21.46 14.28 -3.10
CA HIS A 341 -22.28 13.34 -3.87
C HIS A 341 -21.54 12.03 -4.18
N LEU A 342 -20.30 12.11 -4.67
CA LEU A 342 -19.47 10.94 -4.95
C LEU A 342 -19.25 10.08 -3.70
N TYR A 343 -19.08 10.71 -2.53
CA TYR A 343 -18.98 9.97 -1.28
C TYR A 343 -20.24 9.12 -1.02
N PHE A 344 -21.44 9.71 -1.07
CA PHE A 344 -22.67 8.95 -0.86
C PHE A 344 -22.90 7.89 -1.92
N GLU A 345 -22.62 8.21 -3.18
CA GLU A 345 -22.74 7.26 -4.28
C GLU A 345 -21.85 6.03 -4.02
N ASN A 346 -20.59 6.24 -3.63
CA ASN A 346 -19.67 5.15 -3.34
C ASN A 346 -20.05 4.40 -2.06
N GLN A 347 -20.49 5.09 -1.00
CA GLN A 347 -20.96 4.42 0.21
C GLN A 347 -22.25 3.61 -0.02
N SER A 348 -23.12 4.00 -0.95
CA SER A 348 -24.31 3.21 -1.31
C SER A 348 -23.96 1.87 -1.96
N LYS A 349 -22.78 1.77 -2.58
CA LYS A 349 -22.24 0.53 -3.17
C LYS A 349 -21.44 -0.30 -2.17
N SER A 350 -21.15 0.24 -0.98
CA SER A 350 -20.36 -0.43 0.06
C SER A 350 -21.14 -1.57 0.70
N THR A 351 -20.47 -2.69 1.00
CA THR A 351 -21.06 -3.77 1.81
C THR A 351 -21.14 -3.41 3.29
N GLN A 352 -20.41 -2.37 3.71
CA GLN A 352 -20.49 -1.76 5.04
C GLN A 352 -20.53 -0.24 4.85
N PRO A 353 -21.69 0.34 4.51
CA PRO A 353 -21.83 1.78 4.30
C PRO A 353 -21.49 2.55 5.56
N ASN A 354 -20.61 3.55 5.43
CA ASN A 354 -20.33 4.48 6.52
C ASN A 354 -21.10 5.79 6.28
N PRO A 355 -21.83 6.32 7.29
CA PRO A 355 -22.36 7.68 7.19
C PRO A 355 -21.20 8.68 7.03
N PRO A 356 -21.45 9.90 6.51
CA PRO A 356 -20.43 10.94 6.51
C PRO A 356 -19.95 11.21 7.93
N SER A 357 -18.64 11.40 8.11
CA SER A 357 -18.10 11.83 9.39
C SER A 357 -18.57 13.23 9.75
N GLU A 358 -18.49 13.56 11.04
CA GLU A 358 -18.67 14.93 11.50
C GLU A 358 -17.70 15.89 10.79
N ALA A 359 -16.44 15.47 10.60
CA ALA A 359 -15.43 16.26 9.90
C ALA A 359 -15.83 16.59 8.46
N LEU A 360 -16.32 15.60 7.70
CA LEU A 360 -16.76 15.82 6.32
C LEU A 360 -17.93 16.81 6.27
N ASN A 361 -18.90 16.67 7.17
CA ASN A 361 -20.05 17.57 7.28
C ASN A 361 -19.64 18.99 7.67
N PHE A 362 -18.71 19.13 8.62
CA PHE A 362 -18.19 20.43 9.04
C PHE A 362 -17.44 21.14 7.90
N LEU A 363 -16.56 20.43 7.20
CA LEU A 363 -15.82 20.98 6.07
C LEU A 363 -16.75 21.49 4.97
N LYS A 364 -17.77 20.71 4.58
CA LYS A 364 -18.77 21.15 3.60
C LYS A 364 -19.47 22.42 4.07
N ARG A 365 -19.99 22.42 5.30
CA ARG A 365 -20.73 23.55 5.86
C ARG A 365 -19.88 24.82 5.92
N ASP A 366 -18.62 24.70 6.29
CA ASP A 366 -17.73 25.86 6.43
C ASP A 366 -17.35 26.44 5.06
N ILE A 367 -17.16 25.59 4.03
CA ILE A 367 -17.04 26.02 2.63
C ILE A 367 -18.32 26.76 2.19
N ASP A 368 -19.49 26.17 2.43
CA ASP A 368 -20.78 26.75 2.04
C ASP A 368 -21.02 28.12 2.70
N LYS A 369 -20.62 28.29 3.97
CA LYS A 369 -20.69 29.57 4.67
C LYS A 369 -19.76 30.62 4.07
N LEU A 370 -18.52 30.27 3.76
CA LEU A 370 -17.55 31.20 3.17
C LEU A 370 -17.96 31.64 1.76
N ILE A 371 -18.50 30.70 0.97
CA ILE A 371 -18.97 30.97 -0.39
C ILE A 371 -20.32 31.69 -0.40
N GLY A 372 -21.24 31.33 0.49
CA GLY A 372 -22.59 31.92 0.59
C GLY A 372 -22.67 33.25 1.33
N GLY A 373 -21.69 33.55 2.18
CA GLY A 373 -21.63 34.78 2.99
C GLY A 373 -21.26 36.05 2.23
N GLY A 374 -20.89 35.95 0.94
CA GLY A 374 -20.51 37.08 0.09
C GLY A 374 -21.62 38.11 -0.17
N ASN A 375 -22.88 37.84 0.22
CA ASN A 375 -24.03 38.73 0.01
C ASN A 375 -24.85 39.05 1.28
N ALA A 376 -24.38 38.72 2.49
CA ALA A 376 -25.19 38.84 3.71
C ALA A 376 -24.75 39.92 4.71
N VAL A 377 -23.88 40.88 4.31
CA VAL A 377 -23.38 41.93 5.21
C VAL A 377 -23.90 43.34 4.87
N ASN A 378 -24.70 43.53 3.82
CA ASN A 378 -25.25 44.86 3.46
C ASN A 378 -26.76 45.03 3.68
N SER A 379 -27.40 44.30 4.60
CA SER A 379 -28.84 44.52 4.89
C SER A 379 -29.20 44.57 6.37
N MET A 380 -28.26 44.92 7.26
CA MET A 380 -28.58 45.23 8.66
C MET A 380 -28.01 46.58 9.09
N THR A 381 -28.37 47.63 8.35
CA THR A 381 -28.49 48.99 8.87
C THR A 381 -29.54 49.71 8.03
N GLU A 382 -30.78 49.73 8.53
CA GLU A 382 -31.81 50.76 8.37
C GLU A 382 -33.19 50.14 8.63
N ASN A 383 -33.59 50.17 9.90
CA ASN A 383 -34.86 50.75 10.36
C ASN A 383 -34.92 50.77 11.88
#